data_AF-A0A659UH32-F1
#
_entry.id   AF-A0A659UH32-F1
#
_cell.length_a   1.000
_cell.length_b   1.000
_cell.length_c   1.000
_cell.angle_alpha   90.00
_cell.angle_beta   90.00
_cell.angle_gamma   90.00
#
_symmetry.space_group_name_H-M   'P 1'
#
loop_
_entity.id
_entity.type
_entity.pdbx_description
1 polymer ?
#
loop_
_entity_poly.entity_id
_entity_poly.type
_entity_poly.pdbx_seq_one_letter_code
_entity_poly.pdbx_strand_id
1 'polypeptide(L)'
;QMFGYAGEGHVKLATSVEFMHTATLLHDDVVDESGMRRGKKTARMIWGNQASVLVGDFLLGQAFRMMVDVGSLEALDILSSAASIIAEGEVMQ
;
A
#
# COMPACT_ATOMS: atom_id res chain seq x y z
N GLN A 1 -17.46 18.91 -6.97
CA GLN A 1 -16.96 18.02 -5.90
C GLN A 1 -18.14 17.25 -5.31
N MET A 2 -18.03 15.94 -5.14
CA MET A 2 -19.15 15.08 -4.70
C MET A 2 -19.51 15.26 -3.20
N PHE A 3 -18.53 15.64 -2.36
CA PHE A 3 -18.70 15.71 -0.89
C PHE A 3 -18.39 17.09 -0.28
N GLY A 4 -18.20 18.13 -1.09
CA GLY A 4 -17.93 19.49 -0.59
C GLY A 4 -16.64 19.67 0.23
N TYR A 5 -15.68 18.75 0.13
CA TYR A 5 -14.41 18.84 0.86
C TYR A 5 -13.52 19.96 0.31
N ALA A 6 -13.15 20.91 1.18
CA ALA A 6 -12.34 22.08 0.81
C ALA A 6 -10.87 22.00 1.27
N GLY A 7 -10.45 20.90 1.90
CA GLY A 7 -9.08 20.72 2.38
C GLY A 7 -8.14 20.11 1.32
N GLU A 8 -6.85 20.05 1.65
CA GLU A 8 -5.81 19.52 0.74
C GLU A 8 -5.35 18.10 1.11
N GLY A 9 -5.79 17.57 2.26
CA GLY A 9 -5.34 16.27 2.78
C GLY A 9 -5.74 15.08 1.91
N HIS A 10 -6.78 15.22 1.08
CA HIS A 10 -7.29 14.16 0.22
C HIS A 10 -6.25 13.64 -0.78
N VAL A 11 -5.34 14.48 -1.27
CA VAL A 11 -4.25 14.04 -2.18
C VAL A 11 -3.25 13.16 -1.44
N LYS A 12 -2.86 13.53 -0.22
CA LYS A 12 -1.95 12.73 0.61
C LYS A 12 -2.58 11.40 1.00
N LEU A 13 -3.86 11.40 1.40
CA LEU A 13 -4.60 10.18 1.72
C LEU A 13 -4.78 9.27 0.48
N ALA A 14 -5.07 9.83 -0.68
CA ALA A 14 -5.13 9.04 -1.92
C ALA A 14 -3.76 8.43 -2.27
N THR A 15 -2.69 9.19 -2.06
CA THR A 15 -1.32 8.70 -2.29
C THR A 15 -0.94 7.59 -1.30
N SER A 16 -1.35 7.69 -0.02
CA SER A 16 -1.11 6.63 0.95
C SER A 16 -1.86 5.34 0.60
N VAL A 17 -3.09 5.45 0.08
CA VAL A 17 -3.85 4.28 -0.39
C VAL A 17 -3.12 3.60 -1.56
N GLU A 18 -2.64 4.36 -2.55
CA GLU A 18 -1.91 3.77 -3.69
C GLU A 18 -0.56 3.17 -3.26
N PHE A 19 0.11 3.74 -2.26
CA PHE A 19 1.33 3.16 -1.69
C PHE A 19 1.05 1.85 -0.97
N MET A 20 -0.01 1.78 -0.17
CA MET A 20 -0.46 0.52 0.46
C MET A 20 -0.77 -0.52 -0.61
N HIS A 21 -1.56 -0.16 -1.63
CA HIS A 21 -1.88 -1.07 -2.74
C HIS A 21 -0.61 -1.56 -3.45
N THR A 22 0.33 -0.67 -3.75
CA THR A 22 1.57 -1.05 -4.43
C THR A 22 2.44 -1.94 -3.55
N ALA A 23 2.48 -1.70 -2.24
CA ALA A 23 3.20 -2.54 -1.28
C ALA A 23 2.64 -3.96 -1.26
N THR A 24 1.30 -4.12 -1.18
CA THR A 24 0.69 -5.47 -1.20
C THR A 24 1.03 -6.19 -2.50
N LEU A 25 0.92 -5.54 -3.66
CA LEU A 25 1.27 -6.18 -4.93
C LEU A 25 2.73 -6.66 -5.00
N LEU A 26 3.67 -5.96 -4.36
CA LEU A 26 5.07 -6.37 -4.28
C LEU A 26 5.25 -7.60 -3.37
N HIS A 27 4.54 -7.63 -2.24
CA HIS A 27 4.52 -8.77 -1.33
C HIS A 27 3.85 -9.98 -1.97
N ASP A 28 2.68 -9.81 -2.58
CA ASP A 28 1.91 -10.86 -3.26
C ASP A 28 2.72 -11.48 -4.40
N ASP A 29 3.43 -10.67 -5.21
CA ASP A 29 4.28 -11.21 -6.28
C ASP A 29 5.33 -12.18 -5.73
N VAL A 30 5.85 -11.93 -4.52
CA VAL A 30 6.81 -12.80 -3.83
C VAL A 30 6.15 -14.05 -3.27
N VAL A 31 4.99 -13.91 -2.62
CA VAL A 31 4.23 -15.04 -2.04
C VAL A 31 3.74 -15.99 -3.13
N ASP A 32 3.16 -15.46 -4.21
CA ASP A 32 2.59 -16.21 -5.32
C ASP A 32 3.63 -16.65 -6.36
N GLU A 33 4.90 -16.27 -6.16
CA GLU A 33 6.00 -16.47 -7.11
C GLU A 33 5.70 -15.95 -8.54
N SER A 34 4.89 -14.90 -8.66
CA SER A 34 4.44 -14.35 -9.93
C SER A 34 5.59 -13.84 -10.81
N GLY A 35 5.56 -14.20 -12.10
CA GLY A 35 6.58 -13.82 -13.08
C GLY A 35 6.28 -12.52 -13.85
N MET A 36 5.00 -12.13 -13.96
CA MET A 36 4.55 -10.98 -14.75
C MET A 36 3.48 -10.17 -14.00
N ARG A 37 3.56 -8.85 -14.09
CA ARG A 37 2.55 -7.90 -13.60
C ARG A 37 2.38 -6.76 -14.58
N ARG A 38 1.12 -6.45 -14.94
CA ARG A 38 0.76 -5.39 -15.92
C ARG A 38 1.58 -5.49 -17.24
N GLY A 39 1.78 -6.72 -17.73
CA GLY A 39 2.53 -7.00 -18.97
C GLY A 39 4.05 -6.84 -18.89
N LYS A 40 4.62 -6.64 -17.69
CA LYS A 40 6.07 -6.52 -17.45
C LYS A 40 6.54 -7.58 -16.44
N LYS A 41 7.85 -7.87 -16.42
CA LYS A 41 8.44 -8.71 -15.38
C LYS A 41 8.17 -8.10 -13.99
N THR A 42 7.84 -8.93 -13.01
CA THR A 42 7.62 -8.50 -11.62
C THR A 42 8.90 -7.98 -10.99
N ALA A 43 8.76 -7.17 -9.93
CA ALA A 43 9.90 -6.63 -9.21
C ALA A 43 10.81 -7.73 -8.68
N ARG A 44 10.23 -8.84 -8.18
CA ARG A 44 11.00 -9.99 -7.71
C ARG A 44 11.85 -10.67 -8.79
N MET A 45 11.38 -10.65 -10.03
CA MET A 45 12.12 -11.22 -11.17
C MET A 45 13.29 -10.34 -11.61
N ILE A 46 13.25 -9.04 -11.31
CA ILE A 46 14.28 -8.08 -11.71
C ILE A 46 15.30 -7.87 -10.58
N TRP A 47 14.82 -7.75 -9.33
CA TRP A 47 15.63 -7.36 -8.16
C TRP A 47 15.67 -8.42 -7.04
N GLY A 48 14.94 -9.53 -7.19
CA GLY A 48 14.88 -10.60 -6.19
C GLY A 48 13.80 -10.39 -5.12
N ASN A 49 13.49 -11.49 -4.42
CA ASN A 49 12.46 -11.50 -3.37
C ASN A 49 12.78 -10.50 -2.25
N GLN A 50 14.02 -10.52 -1.73
CA GLN A 50 14.42 -9.68 -0.59
C GLN A 50 14.26 -8.18 -0.88
N ALA A 51 14.69 -7.72 -2.05
CA ALA A 51 14.54 -6.32 -2.44
C ALA A 51 13.05 -5.94 -2.58
N SER A 52 12.24 -6.84 -3.15
CA SER A 52 10.80 -6.59 -3.36
C SER A 52 10.06 -6.44 -2.03
N VAL A 53 10.36 -7.31 -1.05
CA VAL A 53 9.79 -7.23 0.30
C VAL A 53 10.18 -5.92 0.99
N LEU A 54 11.47 -5.57 0.99
CA LEU A 54 11.96 -4.36 1.66
C LEU A 54 11.41 -3.07 1.05
N VAL A 55 11.20 -3.04 -0.28
CA VAL A 55 10.57 -1.90 -0.94
C VAL A 55 9.07 -1.84 -0.61
N GLY A 56 8.38 -2.98 -0.49
CA GLY A 56 7.01 -3.03 0.02
C GLY A 56 6.90 -2.43 1.43
N ASP A 57 7.79 -2.81 2.34
CA ASP A 57 7.83 -2.30 3.71
C ASP A 57 8.07 -0.78 3.74
N PHE A 58 8.99 -0.30 2.89
CA PHE A 58 9.26 1.13 2.74
C PHE A 58 8.02 1.90 2.26
N LEU A 59 7.31 1.40 1.25
CA LEU A 59 6.10 2.04 0.75
C LEU A 59 5.00 2.07 1.80
N LEU A 60 4.82 0.99 2.55
CA LEU A 60 3.85 0.93 3.64
C LEU A 60 4.19 1.93 4.76
N GLY A 61 5.47 2.04 5.14
CA GLY A 61 5.94 3.04 6.10
C GLY A 61 5.71 4.48 5.62
N GLN A 62 5.94 4.75 4.33
CA GLN A 62 5.66 6.06 3.73
C GLN A 62 4.15 6.36 3.68
N ALA A 63 3.31 5.35 3.44
CA ALA A 63 1.86 5.50 3.50
C ALA A 63 1.42 5.95 4.90
N PHE A 64 1.88 5.27 5.96
CA PHE A 64 1.55 5.67 7.34
C PHE A 64 2.05 7.07 7.68
N ARG A 65 3.25 7.44 7.24
CA ARG A 65 3.75 8.79 7.45
C ARG A 65 2.88 9.85 6.78
N MET A 66 2.44 9.61 5.53
CA MET A 66 1.52 10.53 4.84
C MET A 66 0.17 10.65 5.53
N MET A 67 -0.37 9.55 6.08
CA MET A 67 -1.61 9.58 6.87
C MET A 67 -1.44 10.41 8.15
N VAL A 68 -0.34 10.23 8.88
CA VAL A 68 -0.01 11.01 10.09
C VAL A 68 0.15 12.50 9.76
N ASP A 69 0.81 12.83 8.65
CA ASP A 69 0.99 14.22 8.19
C ASP A 69 -0.33 14.94 7.90
N VAL A 70 -1.39 14.21 7.53
CA VAL A 70 -2.73 14.78 7.32
C VAL A 70 -3.42 15.11 8.65
N GLY A 71 -3.05 14.43 9.74
CA GLY A 71 -3.53 14.71 11.09
C GLY A 71 -4.99 14.32 11.36
N SER A 72 -5.65 13.61 10.44
CA SER A 72 -7.00 13.08 10.66
C SER A 72 -6.92 11.70 11.31
N LEU A 73 -7.20 11.63 12.61
CA LEU A 73 -7.25 10.35 13.35
C LEU A 73 -8.34 9.42 12.82
N GLU A 74 -9.47 9.97 12.36
CA GLU A 74 -10.55 9.18 11.75
C GLU A 74 -10.07 8.51 10.45
N ALA A 75 -9.41 9.25 9.55
CA ALA A 75 -8.87 8.67 8.33
C ALA A 75 -7.76 7.64 8.62
N LEU A 76 -6.91 7.90 9.62
CA LEU A 76 -5.87 6.97 10.05
C LEU A 76 -6.47 5.67 10.60
N ASP A 77 -7.51 5.74 11.43
CA ASP A 77 -8.21 4.58 11.99
C ASP A 77 -8.83 3.72 10.88
N ILE A 78 -9.53 4.35 9.93
CA ILE A 78 -10.15 3.66 8.79
C ILE A 78 -9.09 2.95 7.93
N LEU A 79 -8.03 3.66 7.53
CA LEU A 79 -7.02 3.12 6.63
C LEU A 79 -6.12 2.09 7.30
N SER A 80 -5.77 2.26 8.57
CA SER A 80 -5.00 1.26 9.32
C SER A 80 -5.82 0.00 9.58
N SER A 81 -7.10 0.12 9.91
CA SER A 81 -8.01 -1.03 10.02
C SER A 81 -8.13 -1.79 8.71
N ALA A 82 -8.27 -1.07 7.59
CA ALA A 82 -8.28 -1.69 6.26
C ALA A 82 -6.97 -2.43 5.96
N ALA A 83 -5.81 -1.87 6.32
CA ALA A 83 -4.51 -2.52 6.16
C ALA A 83 -4.43 -3.84 6.93
N SER A 84 -4.91 -3.86 8.19
CA SER A 84 -4.97 -5.07 9.02
C SER A 84 -5.87 -6.13 8.40
N ILE A 85 -7.07 -5.76 7.95
CA ILE A 85 -8.01 -6.70 7.32
C ILE A 85 -7.41 -7.31 6.05
N ILE A 86 -6.71 -6.52 5.23
CA ILE A 86 -6.03 -7.04 4.02
C ILE A 86 -4.97 -8.06 4.42
N ALA A 87 -4.09 -7.73 5.38
CA ALA A 87 -3.03 -8.63 5.81
C ALA A 87 -3.59 -9.94 6.43
N GLU A 88 -4.65 -9.85 7.23
CA GLU A 88 -5.35 -11.02 7.77
C GLU A 88 -5.93 -11.89 6.63
N GLY A 89 -6.53 -11.26 5.63
CA GLY A 89 -7.07 -11.94 4.45
C GLY A 89 -6.00 -12.70 3.67
N GLU A 90 -4.84 -12.10 3.41
CA GLU A 90 -3.73 -12.74 2.70
C GLU A 90 -3.14 -13.92 3.48
N VAL A 91 -3.14 -13.87 4.82
CA VAL A 91 -2.71 -15.01 5.66
C VAL A 91 -3.70 -16.18 5.60
N MET A 92 -4.98 -15.90 5.39
CA MET A 92 -6.05 -16.91 5.34
C MET A 92 -6.23 -17.57 3.96
N GLN A 93 -5.63 -17.02 2.91
CA GLN A 93 -5.70 -17.52 1.54
C GLN A 93 -4.89 -18.82 1.35
#